data_AF-A0A954HFT8-F1
#
_entry.id   AF-A0A954HFT8-F1
#
_cell.length_a   1.000
_cell.length_b   1.000
_cell.length_c   1.000
_cell.angle_alpha   90.00
_cell.angle_beta   90.00
_cell.angle_gamma   90.00
#
_symmetry.space_group_name_H-M   'P 1'
#
loop_
_entity.id
_entity.type
_entity.pdbx_description
1 polymer ?
#
loop_
_entity_poly.entity_id
_entity_poly.type
_entity_poly.pdbx_seq_one_letter_code
_entity_poly.pdbx_strand_id
1 'polypeptide(L)'
;SEVFVLPQGKVLDSTAKVPGTDGEKMSKSYGNTIEIFQTPKKLRKKIMSIKTDSTPVEDPKDPEACAVFTLFKLFGDDSEQAELADRYRAGGMGYGEAKQAVFDKASEHFAEAFARRAELEANPGDVEDILQTGATAARKKAREVLNRAKEACGLSVR
;
A
#
# COMPACT_ATOMS: atom_id res chain seq x y z
N SER A 1 -26.02 -31.09 12.13
CA SER A 1 -25.88 -29.77 11.49
C SER A 1 -24.40 -29.49 11.33
N GLU A 2 -23.98 -28.92 10.20
CA GLU A 2 -22.58 -28.53 10.01
C GLU A 2 -22.28 -27.30 10.90
N VAL A 3 -21.37 -27.48 11.87
CA VAL A 3 -21.05 -26.45 12.87
C VAL A 3 -20.17 -25.36 12.27
N PHE A 4 -19.14 -25.76 11.53
CA PHE A 4 -18.18 -24.87 10.86
C PHE A 4 -18.15 -25.15 9.36
N VAL A 5 -18.15 -24.09 8.57
CA VAL A 5 -17.95 -24.19 7.12
C VAL A 5 -16.45 -24.29 6.84
N LEU A 6 -16.05 -25.24 6.00
CA LEU A 6 -14.66 -25.34 5.56
C LEU A 6 -14.31 -24.12 4.67
N PRO A 7 -13.34 -23.29 5.06
CA PRO A 7 -12.95 -22.14 4.25
C PRO A 7 -12.23 -22.59 2.98
N GLN A 8 -12.39 -21.83 1.91
CA GLN A 8 -11.63 -22.00 0.68
C GLN A 8 -10.51 -20.96 0.65
N GLY A 9 -9.29 -21.41 0.36
CA GLY A 9 -8.16 -20.52 0.17
C GLY A 9 -8.36 -19.68 -1.09
N LYS A 10 -8.21 -18.36 -0.96
CA LYS A 10 -8.19 -17.44 -2.10
C LYS A 10 -6.77 -16.91 -2.28
N VAL A 11 -6.11 -17.34 -3.35
CA VAL A 11 -4.79 -16.84 -3.76
C VAL A 11 -5.01 -15.80 -4.86
N LEU A 12 -4.31 -14.68 -4.79
CA LEU A 12 -4.28 -13.71 -5.88
C LEU A 12 -3.28 -14.19 -6.94
N ASP A 13 -3.70 -14.25 -8.21
CA ASP A 13 -2.90 -14.77 -9.32
C ASP A 13 -1.58 -14.02 -9.53
N SER A 14 -1.52 -12.75 -9.13
CA SER A 14 -0.31 -11.94 -9.14
C SER A 14 -0.22 -11.10 -7.87
N THR A 15 0.80 -11.34 -7.05
CA THR A 15 1.26 -10.34 -6.07
C THR A 15 2.46 -9.64 -6.67
N ALA A 16 2.24 -8.46 -7.27
CA ALA A 16 3.34 -7.62 -7.72
C ALA A 16 4.20 -7.26 -6.51
N LYS A 17 5.49 -7.65 -6.54
CA LYS A 17 6.44 -7.25 -5.51
C LYS A 17 6.70 -5.75 -5.66
N VAL A 18 6.25 -4.98 -4.68
CA VAL A 18 6.57 -3.55 -4.60
C VAL A 18 7.99 -3.39 -4.06
N PRO A 19 8.90 -2.67 -4.75
CA PRO A 19 10.24 -2.45 -4.26
C PRO A 19 10.26 -1.40 -3.13
N GLY A 20 11.16 -1.59 -2.17
CA GLY A 20 11.44 -0.63 -1.11
C GLY A 20 12.47 0.40 -1.54
N THR A 21 12.91 1.24 -0.59
CA THR A 21 13.90 2.30 -0.84
C THR A 21 15.28 1.78 -1.24
N ASP A 22 15.55 0.49 -1.08
CA ASP A 22 16.80 -0.16 -1.47
C ASP A 22 16.70 -0.97 -2.76
N GLY A 23 15.53 -1.01 -3.41
CA GLY A 23 15.26 -1.80 -4.62
C GLY A 23 14.80 -3.24 -4.34
N GLU A 24 15.01 -3.75 -3.13
CA GLU A 24 14.54 -5.07 -2.72
C GLU A 24 13.04 -5.06 -2.40
N LYS A 25 12.43 -6.23 -2.19
CA LYS A 25 11.02 -6.31 -1.76
C LYS A 25 10.79 -5.40 -0.54
N MET A 26 9.78 -4.53 -0.63
CA MET A 26 9.41 -3.65 0.48
C MET A 26 8.96 -4.48 1.69
N SER A 27 9.60 -4.28 2.83
CA SER A 27 9.26 -4.93 4.10
C SER A 27 9.68 -4.09 5.31
N LYS A 28 8.87 -4.14 6.38
CA LYS A 28 9.21 -3.47 7.64
C LYS A 28 10.51 -4.02 8.24
N SER A 29 10.75 -5.33 8.11
CA SER A 29 11.95 -6.01 8.61
C SER A 29 13.25 -5.55 7.93
N TYR A 30 13.18 -5.12 6.67
CA TYR A 30 14.35 -4.58 5.95
C TYR A 30 14.55 -3.08 6.18
N GLY A 31 13.59 -2.40 6.83
CA GLY A 31 13.65 -0.95 7.04
C GLY A 31 13.53 -0.11 5.76
N ASN A 32 13.09 -0.73 4.65
CA ASN A 32 13.04 -0.14 3.32
C ASN A 32 11.63 0.35 2.92
N THR A 33 10.71 0.48 3.87
CA THR A 33 9.31 0.88 3.61
C THR A 33 9.16 2.35 3.24
N ILE A 34 8.14 2.66 2.43
CA ILE A 34 7.67 4.03 2.19
C ILE A 34 6.33 4.17 2.92
N GLU A 35 6.33 4.91 4.03
CA GLU A 35 5.14 5.11 4.85
C GLU A 35 4.28 6.25 4.25
N ILE A 36 3.16 5.88 3.63
CA ILE A 36 2.32 6.81 2.85
C ILE A 36 1.68 7.91 3.71
N PHE A 37 1.31 7.61 4.94
CA PHE A 37 0.62 8.54 5.84
C PHE A 37 1.57 9.41 6.69
N GLN A 38 2.82 9.56 6.24
CA GLN A 38 3.77 10.53 6.79
C GLN A 38 3.40 11.96 6.39
N THR A 39 4.00 12.96 7.03
CA THR A 39 3.85 14.34 6.53
C THR A 39 4.43 14.46 5.11
N PRO A 40 3.94 15.38 4.25
CA PRO A 40 4.45 15.52 2.88
C PRO A 40 5.98 15.66 2.82
N LYS A 41 6.57 16.40 3.77
CA LYS A 41 8.02 16.54 3.91
C LYS A 41 8.74 15.22 4.18
N LYS A 42 8.20 14.38 5.07
CA LYS A 42 8.81 13.10 5.44
C LYS A 42 8.61 12.05 4.33
N LEU A 43 7.44 12.01 3.70
CA LEU A 43 7.16 11.16 2.54
C LEU A 43 8.12 11.50 1.39
N ARG A 44 8.23 12.79 1.03
CA ARG A 44 9.17 13.26 0.00
C ARG A 44 10.60 12.85 0.33
N LYS A 45 11.05 13.06 1.57
CA LYS A 45 12.39 12.64 2.01
C LYS A 45 12.62 11.14 1.80
N LYS A 46 11.63 10.30 2.11
CA LYS A 46 11.74 8.84 1.96
C LYS A 46 11.80 8.42 0.49
N ILE A 47 10.99 9.00 -0.38
CA ILE A 47 11.03 8.77 -1.84
C ILE A 47 12.37 9.25 -2.41
N MET A 48 12.86 10.42 -1.98
CA MET A 48 14.16 10.93 -2.44
C MET A 48 15.34 10.02 -2.04
N SER A 49 15.20 9.26 -0.95
CA SER A 49 16.21 8.30 -0.47
C SER A 49 16.26 6.97 -1.21
N ILE A 50 15.37 6.73 -2.19
CA ILE A 50 15.40 5.50 -2.99
C ILE A 50 16.77 5.35 -3.66
N LYS A 51 17.40 4.18 -3.51
CA LYS A 51 18.70 3.89 -4.12
C LYS A 51 18.56 3.85 -5.64
N THR A 52 19.52 4.47 -6.30
CA THR A 52 19.69 4.48 -7.75
C THR A 52 21.18 4.24 -8.05
N ASP A 53 21.51 3.92 -9.30
CA ASP A 53 22.91 3.80 -9.71
C ASP A 53 23.59 5.17 -9.85
N SER A 54 24.83 5.17 -10.33
CA SER A 54 25.66 6.36 -10.56
C SER A 54 25.68 6.81 -12.02
N THR A 55 24.68 6.42 -12.82
CA THR A 55 24.57 6.85 -14.23
C THR A 55 24.46 8.39 -14.30
N PRO A 56 25.34 9.07 -15.05
CA PRO A 56 25.31 10.52 -15.26
C PRO A 56 23.96 11.03 -15.79
N VAL A 57 23.71 12.35 -15.69
CA VAL A 57 22.41 12.93 -16.10
C VAL A 57 22.24 12.80 -17.60
N GLU A 58 23.28 13.14 -18.34
CA GLU A 58 23.40 13.09 -19.80
C GLU A 58 23.20 11.68 -20.38
N ASP A 59 23.55 10.64 -19.63
CA ASP A 59 23.50 9.27 -20.12
C ASP A 59 22.09 8.64 -20.01
N PRO A 60 21.70 7.81 -21.00
CA PRO A 60 20.51 6.98 -20.93
C PRO A 60 20.45 6.09 -19.69
N LYS A 61 19.24 5.89 -19.17
CA LYS A 61 18.95 5.04 -18.00
C LYS A 61 18.00 3.92 -18.42
N ASP A 62 18.10 2.77 -17.75
CA ASP A 62 17.17 1.64 -17.95
C ASP A 62 15.97 1.76 -16.99
N PRO A 63 14.74 2.01 -17.50
CA PRO A 63 13.54 2.06 -16.67
C PRO A 63 13.26 0.73 -15.95
N GLU A 64 13.49 -0.41 -16.60
CA GLU A 64 13.11 -1.72 -16.06
C GLU A 64 14.06 -2.19 -14.94
N ALA A 65 15.30 -1.67 -14.92
CA ALA A 65 16.25 -1.89 -13.83
C ALA A 65 16.08 -0.90 -12.66
N CYS A 66 15.20 0.11 -12.78
CA CYS A 66 15.10 1.20 -11.83
C CYS A 66 13.90 1.07 -10.88
N ALA A 67 14.15 0.90 -9.57
CA ALA A 67 13.11 0.83 -8.56
C ALA A 67 12.19 2.07 -8.52
N VAL A 68 12.73 3.26 -8.87
CA VAL A 68 11.94 4.51 -8.95
C VAL A 68 10.89 4.40 -10.05
N PHE A 69 11.25 3.88 -11.22
CA PHE A 69 10.31 3.68 -12.32
C PHE A 69 9.27 2.61 -11.99
N THR A 70 9.68 1.49 -11.39
CA THR A 70 8.74 0.47 -10.89
C THR A 70 7.71 1.04 -9.92
N LEU A 71 8.10 1.95 -9.03
CA LEU A 71 7.16 2.64 -8.13
C LEU A 71 6.25 3.61 -8.88
N PHE A 72 6.77 4.31 -9.90
CA PHE A 72 5.96 5.20 -10.72
C PHE A 72 4.81 4.48 -11.42
N LYS A 73 5.05 3.26 -11.94
CA LYS A 73 4.04 2.41 -12.60
C LYS A 73 2.85 2.05 -11.72
N LEU A 74 2.96 2.19 -10.39
CA LEU A 74 1.85 1.95 -9.47
C LEU A 74 0.82 3.08 -9.47
N PHE A 75 1.18 4.25 -10.00
CA PHE A 75 0.37 5.47 -9.92
C PHE A 75 0.16 6.16 -11.27
N GLY A 76 1.16 6.13 -12.15
CA GLY A 76 1.06 6.73 -13.49
C GLY A 76 0.24 5.86 -14.44
N ASP A 77 -0.50 6.50 -15.35
CA ASP A 77 -1.19 5.79 -16.44
C ASP A 77 -0.20 5.31 -17.52
N ASP A 78 -0.68 4.53 -18.49
CA ASP A 78 0.15 3.95 -19.55
C ASP A 78 0.89 5.02 -20.39
N SER A 79 0.28 6.19 -20.59
CA SER A 79 0.88 7.30 -21.33
C SER A 79 2.01 7.94 -20.52
N GLU A 80 1.76 8.20 -19.25
CA GLU A 80 2.75 8.78 -18.33
C GLU A 80 3.93 7.84 -18.09
N GLN A 81 3.66 6.53 -18.00
CA GLN A 81 4.70 5.50 -17.92
C GLN A 81 5.57 5.48 -19.18
N ALA A 82 4.96 5.56 -20.36
CA ALA A 82 5.69 5.61 -21.63
C ALA A 82 6.54 6.88 -21.73
N GLU A 83 5.97 8.04 -21.40
CA GLU A 83 6.69 9.32 -21.42
C GLU A 83 7.90 9.30 -20.48
N LEU A 84 7.73 8.85 -19.24
CA LEU A 84 8.84 8.78 -18.30
C LEU A 84 9.90 7.76 -18.76
N ALA A 85 9.50 6.63 -19.32
CA ALA A 85 10.42 5.63 -19.86
C ALA A 85 11.24 6.19 -21.03
N ASP A 86 10.62 6.96 -21.92
CA ASP A 86 11.31 7.57 -23.05
C ASP A 86 12.28 8.67 -22.59
N ARG A 87 11.91 9.45 -21.57
CA ARG A 87 12.85 10.41 -20.94
C ARG A 87 14.05 9.72 -20.28
N TYR A 88 13.86 8.56 -19.68
CA TYR A 88 14.96 7.73 -19.16
C TYR A 88 15.90 7.30 -20.29
N ARG A 89 15.35 6.77 -21.39
CA ARG A 89 16.13 6.24 -22.53
C ARG A 89 16.82 7.33 -23.35
N ALA A 90 16.26 8.55 -23.39
CA ALA A 90 16.84 9.67 -24.10
C ALA A 90 18.11 10.22 -23.42
N GLY A 91 18.26 10.02 -22.11
CA GLY A 91 19.27 10.73 -21.31
C GLY A 91 18.86 12.19 -21.04
N GLY A 92 19.69 12.91 -20.31
CA GLY A 92 19.44 14.31 -19.91
C GLY A 92 18.48 14.50 -18.72
N MET A 93 17.98 13.41 -18.12
CA MET A 93 17.18 13.43 -16.89
C MET A 93 17.97 12.85 -15.72
N GLY A 94 17.93 13.54 -14.57
CA GLY A 94 18.44 12.99 -13.32
C GLY A 94 17.41 12.13 -12.57
N TYR A 95 17.86 11.16 -11.77
CA TYR A 95 16.95 10.36 -10.91
C TYR A 95 16.14 11.19 -9.92
N GLY A 96 16.61 12.39 -9.56
CA GLY A 96 15.88 13.32 -8.71
C GLY A 96 14.55 13.76 -9.32
N GLU A 97 14.50 13.94 -10.64
CA GLU A 97 13.26 14.28 -11.35
C GLU A 97 12.28 13.10 -11.35
N ALA A 98 12.77 11.89 -11.62
CA ALA A 98 11.93 10.70 -11.57
C ALA A 98 11.37 10.43 -10.16
N LYS A 99 12.19 10.63 -9.13
CA LYS A 99 11.76 10.54 -7.73
C LYS A 99 10.71 11.61 -7.39
N GLN A 100 10.83 12.80 -7.98
CA GLN A 100 9.85 13.87 -7.82
C GLN A 100 8.51 13.46 -8.46
N ALA A 101 8.53 12.90 -9.67
CA ALA A 101 7.34 12.39 -10.34
C ALA A 101 6.61 11.32 -9.52
N VAL A 102 7.33 10.39 -8.89
CA VAL A 102 6.74 9.40 -7.96
C VAL A 102 6.07 10.08 -6.77
N PHE A 103 6.73 11.08 -6.17
CA PHE A 103 6.15 11.81 -5.03
C PHE A 103 4.88 12.56 -5.42
N ASP A 104 4.87 13.24 -6.56
CA ASP A 104 3.73 14.02 -7.02
C ASP A 104 2.54 13.10 -7.30
N LYS A 105 2.75 12.00 -8.04
CA LYS A 105 1.70 11.02 -8.33
C LYS A 105 1.18 10.29 -7.11
N ALA A 106 2.05 9.88 -6.19
CA ALA A 106 1.61 9.26 -4.95
C ALA A 106 0.81 10.26 -4.07
N SER A 107 1.22 11.53 -4.05
CA SER A 107 0.52 12.56 -3.27
C SER A 107 -0.85 12.88 -3.85
N GLU A 108 -0.97 12.93 -5.18
CA GLU A 108 -2.25 13.07 -5.89
C GLU A 108 -3.16 11.88 -5.59
N HIS A 109 -2.67 10.64 -5.79
CA HIS A 109 -3.43 9.42 -5.59
C HIS A 109 -3.98 9.28 -4.16
N PHE A 110 -3.20 9.65 -3.14
CA PHE A 110 -3.60 9.52 -1.74
C PHE A 110 -4.21 10.79 -1.14
N ALA A 111 -4.46 11.84 -1.92
CA ALA A 111 -4.90 13.13 -1.38
C ALA A 111 -6.20 13.01 -0.55
N GLU A 112 -7.20 12.30 -1.07
CA GLU A 112 -8.46 12.04 -0.36
C GLU A 112 -8.22 11.20 0.91
N ALA A 113 -7.39 10.16 0.83
CA ALA A 113 -7.07 9.31 1.98
C ALA A 113 -6.32 10.09 3.08
N PHE A 114 -5.46 11.05 2.71
CA PHE A 114 -4.77 11.92 3.66
C PHE A 114 -5.74 12.87 4.37
N ALA A 115 -6.65 13.50 3.63
CA ALA A 115 -7.70 14.33 4.20
C ALA A 115 -8.58 13.52 5.16
N ARG A 116 -9.05 12.35 4.71
CA ARG A 116 -9.92 11.48 5.52
C ARG A 116 -9.22 10.99 6.78
N ARG A 117 -7.93 10.64 6.71
CA ARG A 117 -7.15 10.27 7.89
C ARG A 117 -7.05 11.43 8.88
N ALA A 118 -6.77 12.65 8.41
CA ALA A 118 -6.67 13.82 9.28
C ALA A 118 -8.00 14.11 10.01
N GLU A 119 -9.13 13.97 9.32
CA GLU A 119 -10.46 14.07 9.94
C GLU A 119 -10.67 13.02 11.04
N LEU A 120 -10.31 11.75 10.77
CA LEU A 120 -10.46 10.66 11.72
C LEU A 120 -9.51 10.80 12.92
N GLU A 121 -8.29 11.32 12.71
CA GLU A 121 -7.35 11.60 13.79
C GLU A 121 -7.81 12.75 14.69
N ALA A 122 -8.50 13.75 14.11
CA ALA A 122 -9.11 14.84 14.88
C ALA A 122 -10.36 14.40 15.65
N ASN A 123 -11.05 13.36 15.19
CA ASN A 123 -12.30 12.86 15.78
C ASN A 123 -12.20 11.37 16.12
N PRO A 124 -11.42 10.98 17.15
CA PRO A 124 -11.22 9.57 17.50
C PRO A 124 -12.52 8.85 17.91
N GLY A 125 -13.55 9.59 18.33
CA GLY A 125 -14.89 9.04 18.59
C GLY A 125 -15.53 8.41 17.36
N ASP A 126 -15.36 9.01 16.17
CA ASP A 126 -15.89 8.47 14.92
C ASP A 126 -15.26 7.10 14.59
N VAL A 127 -13.97 6.95 14.89
CA VAL A 127 -13.25 5.67 14.70
C VAL A 127 -13.83 4.62 15.65
N GLU A 128 -14.05 4.97 16.92
CA GLU A 128 -14.64 4.05 17.90
C GLU A 128 -16.06 3.64 17.49
N ASP A 129 -16.90 4.57 17.05
CA ASP A 129 -18.26 4.29 16.62
C ASP A 129 -18.31 3.34 15.40
N ILE A 130 -17.41 3.54 14.44
CA ILE A 130 -17.24 2.64 13.29
C ILE A 130 -16.83 1.24 13.77
N LEU A 131 -15.86 1.15 14.69
CA LEU A 131 -15.40 -0.12 15.25
C LEU A 131 -16.50 -0.84 16.06
N GLN A 132 -17.27 -0.12 16.87
CA GLN A 132 -18.37 -0.67 17.66
C GLN A 132 -19.53 -1.16 16.77
N THR A 133 -19.83 -0.42 15.70
CA THR A 133 -20.82 -0.83 14.71
C THR A 133 -20.39 -2.15 14.05
N GLY A 134 -19.14 -2.22 13.58
CA GLY A 134 -18.56 -3.45 13.02
C GLY A 134 -18.54 -4.61 14.01
N ALA A 135 -18.14 -4.36 15.26
CA ALA A 135 -18.11 -5.34 16.33
C ALA A 135 -19.51 -5.88 16.66
N THR A 136 -20.54 -5.04 16.64
CA THR A 136 -21.93 -5.44 16.87
C THR A 136 -22.43 -6.37 15.77
N ALA A 137 -22.19 -6.02 14.50
CA ALA A 137 -22.55 -6.87 13.36
C ALA A 137 -21.80 -8.21 13.39
N ALA A 138 -20.48 -8.19 13.60
CA ALA A 138 -19.65 -9.38 13.72
C ALA A 138 -20.09 -10.28 14.89
N ARG A 139 -20.40 -9.69 16.06
CA ARG A 139 -20.85 -10.42 17.25
C ARG A 139 -22.19 -11.10 17.04
N LYS A 140 -23.13 -10.48 16.30
CA LYS A 140 -24.39 -11.12 15.93
C LYS A 140 -24.13 -12.42 15.17
N LYS A 141 -23.29 -12.38 14.13
CA LYS A 141 -22.96 -13.59 13.35
C LYS A 141 -22.16 -14.61 14.15
N ALA A 142 -21.19 -14.17 14.94
CA ALA A 142 -20.37 -15.05 15.77
C ALA A 142 -21.21 -15.79 16.83
N ARG A 143 -22.25 -15.15 17.40
CA ARG A 143 -23.17 -15.79 18.35
C ARG A 143 -23.92 -16.97 17.73
N GLU A 144 -24.37 -16.87 16.48
CA GLU A 144 -25.01 -17.99 15.77
C GLU A 144 -24.07 -19.19 15.63
N VAL A 145 -22.81 -18.94 15.27
CA VAL A 145 -21.78 -20.00 15.17
C VAL A 145 -21.46 -20.58 16.55
N LEU A 146 -21.27 -19.73 17.55
CA LEU A 146 -20.95 -20.13 18.92
C LEU A 146 -22.07 -20.98 19.53
N ASN A 147 -23.34 -20.65 19.28
CA ASN A 147 -24.47 -21.43 19.77
C ASN A 147 -24.47 -22.85 19.18
N ARG A 148 -24.31 -22.97 17.86
CA ARG A 148 -24.17 -24.29 17.20
C ARG A 148 -23.00 -25.09 17.76
N ALA A 149 -21.87 -24.44 18.03
CA ALA A 149 -20.71 -25.08 18.62
C ALA A 149 -20.97 -25.52 20.08
N LYS A 150 -21.62 -24.68 20.89
CA LYS A 150 -22.01 -25.02 22.26
C LYS A 150 -22.98 -26.20 22.31
N GLU A 151 -23.99 -26.22 21.45
CA GLU A 151 -24.94 -27.34 21.32
C GLU A 151 -24.21 -28.64 20.96
N ALA A 152 -23.34 -28.60 19.94
CA ALA A 152 -22.55 -29.77 19.54
C ALA A 152 -21.61 -30.27 20.66
N CYS A 153 -21.13 -29.38 21.52
CA CYS A 153 -20.30 -29.70 22.68
C CYS A 153 -21.08 -29.99 23.97
N GLY A 154 -22.41 -30.03 23.96
CA GLY A 154 -23.23 -30.30 25.15
C GLY A 154 -23.27 -29.17 26.19
N LEU A 155 -22.96 -27.93 25.79
CA LEU A 155 -22.92 -26.73 26.65
C LEU A 155 -24.18 -25.85 26.53
N SER A 156 -25.27 -26.37 25.96
CA SER A 156 -26.54 -25.65 25.86
C SER A 156 -27.17 -25.48 27.24
N VAL A 157 -27.48 -24.24 27.62
CA VAL A 157 -28.30 -23.95 28.81
C VAL A 157 -29.68 -24.59 28.57
N ARG A 158 -30.11 -25.47 29.47
CA ARG A 158 -31.48 -26.01 29.48
C ARG A 158 -32.48 -24.91 29.83
#